data_AF-A0A7C3SP52-F1
#
_entry.id   AF-A0A7C3SP52-F1
#
_cell.length_a   1.000
_cell.length_b   1.000
_cell.length_c   1.000
_cell.angle_alpha   90.00
_cell.angle_beta   90.00
_cell.angle_gamma   90.00
#
_symmetry.space_group_name_H-M   'P 1'
#
loop_
_entity.id
_entity.type
_entity.pdbx_description
1 polymer ?
#
loop_
_entity_poly.entity_id
_entity_poly.type
_entity_poly.pdbx_seq_one_letter_code
_entity_poly.pdbx_strand_id
1 'polypeptide(L)'
;MLTSLLKKRQFFIGDLVLVDKELILKKLSEIEEHLQELEEFKDISIDDYRNDWKIQRIVERTLQILIEICIDVANHIISDEKWRVPSSYSETFKILYENRVIDDELFKNLEKMAKFRNIIVHNYDKISPEVMVNILKKDLIDFLRFKDSIITWIRNK
;
A
#
# COMPACT_ATOMS: atom_id res chain seq x y z
N MET A 1 -2.68 -46.75 -6.62
CA MET A 1 -1.66 -45.70 -6.41
C MET A 1 -1.88 -44.63 -7.46
N LEU A 2 -2.12 -43.38 -7.02
CA LEU A 2 -2.25 -42.13 -7.81
C LEU A 2 -3.54 -42.03 -8.65
N THR A 3 -4.71 -41.65 -8.13
CA THR A 3 -5.11 -40.32 -7.61
C THR A 3 -4.42 -39.14 -8.27
N SER A 4 -5.22 -38.25 -8.88
CA SER A 4 -4.92 -36.85 -9.29
C SER A 4 -4.79 -36.57 -10.79
N LEU A 5 -5.88 -36.64 -11.57
CA LEU A 5 -5.95 -35.90 -12.84
C LEU A 5 -7.36 -35.42 -13.24
N LEU A 6 -8.24 -35.14 -12.27
CA LEU A 6 -9.50 -34.42 -12.52
C LEU A 6 -9.85 -33.50 -11.35
N LYS A 7 -9.69 -32.19 -11.59
CA LYS A 7 -10.38 -31.01 -11.00
C LYS A 7 -9.42 -29.94 -10.48
N LYS A 8 -9.15 -28.96 -11.34
CA LYS A 8 -9.52 -27.56 -11.08
C LYS A 8 -9.94 -26.94 -12.40
N ARG A 9 -11.14 -27.38 -12.83
CA ARG A 9 -12.00 -26.69 -13.78
C ARG A 9 -12.15 -25.25 -13.27
N GLN A 10 -11.68 -24.29 -14.06
CA GLN A 10 -12.04 -22.89 -13.91
C GLN A 10 -13.55 -22.79 -14.08
N PHE A 11 -14.27 -22.71 -12.96
CA PHE A 11 -15.72 -22.56 -12.95
C PHE A 11 -16.02 -21.10 -13.26
N PHE A 12 -16.22 -20.83 -14.55
CA PHE A 12 -16.99 -19.67 -15.00
C PHE A 12 -18.46 -19.96 -14.68
N ILE A 13 -18.95 -19.44 -13.56
CA ILE A 13 -20.39 -19.27 -13.30
C ILE A 13 -20.60 -17.87 -12.70
N GLY A 14 -21.22 -16.99 -13.49
CA GLY A 14 -22.00 -15.84 -13.03
C GLY A 14 -21.25 -14.70 -12.36
N ASP A 15 -20.86 -13.69 -13.15
CA ASP A 15 -20.79 -12.23 -12.87
C ASP A 15 -20.59 -11.64 -11.46
N LEU A 16 -20.03 -12.37 -10.50
CA LEU A 16 -19.44 -11.85 -9.27
C LEU A 16 -17.98 -12.31 -9.24
N VAL A 17 -17.06 -11.39 -9.54
CA VAL A 17 -15.65 -11.60 -9.21
C VAL A 17 -15.57 -11.51 -7.70
N LEU A 18 -15.43 -12.66 -7.06
CA LEU A 18 -15.30 -12.74 -5.61
C LEU A 18 -13.88 -12.26 -5.30
N VAL A 19 -13.76 -11.16 -4.58
CA VAL A 19 -12.48 -10.60 -4.15
C VAL A 19 -11.58 -11.72 -3.64
N ASP A 20 -10.35 -11.84 -4.15
CA ASP A 20 -9.41 -12.85 -3.67
C ASP A 20 -8.91 -12.43 -2.28
N LYS A 21 -9.73 -12.74 -1.28
CA LYS A 21 -9.51 -12.37 0.12
C LYS A 21 -8.17 -12.93 0.61
N GLU A 22 -7.76 -14.12 0.16
CA GLU A 22 -6.50 -14.73 0.56
C GLU A 22 -5.31 -13.93 0.00
N LEU A 23 -5.36 -13.55 -1.27
CA LEU A 23 -4.34 -12.70 -1.88
C LEU A 23 -4.24 -11.33 -1.20
N ILE A 24 -5.37 -10.66 -0.93
CA ILE A 24 -5.35 -9.36 -0.23
C ILE A 24 -4.77 -9.53 1.17
N LEU A 25 -5.23 -10.51 1.95
CA LEU A 25 -4.77 -10.70 3.32
C LEU A 25 -3.26 -11.00 3.37
N LYS A 26 -2.73 -11.73 2.40
CA LYS A 26 -1.28 -11.93 2.26
C LYS A 26 -0.54 -10.62 1.97
N LYS A 27 -1.02 -9.80 1.04
CA LYS A 27 -0.43 -8.47 0.79
C LYS A 27 -0.49 -7.57 2.04
N LEU A 28 -1.58 -7.64 2.79
CA LEU A 28 -1.75 -6.86 4.03
C LEU A 28 -0.85 -7.35 5.18
N SER A 29 -0.39 -8.60 5.19
CA SER A 29 0.60 -9.04 6.17
C SER A 29 2.00 -8.50 5.86
N GLU A 30 2.36 -8.35 4.58
CA GLU A 30 3.64 -7.76 4.15
C GLU A 30 3.79 -6.30 4.63
N ILE A 31 2.68 -5.57 4.83
CA ILE A 31 2.71 -4.21 5.38
C ILE A 31 3.36 -4.16 6.77
N GLU A 32 3.05 -5.11 7.66
CA GLU A 32 3.59 -5.10 9.02
C GLU A 32 5.09 -5.39 9.04
N GLU A 33 5.54 -6.29 8.17
CA GLU A 33 6.97 -6.63 8.04
C GLU A 33 7.78 -5.39 7.63
N HIS A 34 7.34 -4.67 6.59
CA HIS A 34 8.03 -3.46 6.14
C HIS A 34 7.89 -2.27 7.09
N LEU A 35 6.80 -2.18 7.85
CA LEU A 35 6.69 -1.17 8.90
C LEU A 35 7.68 -1.42 10.03
N GLN A 36 7.92 -2.69 10.40
CA GLN A 36 8.93 -3.03 11.40
C GLN A 36 10.34 -2.61 10.94
N GLU A 37 10.67 -2.83 9.67
CA GLU A 37 11.94 -2.37 9.09
C GLU A 37 12.11 -0.84 9.19
N LEU A 38 11.04 -0.06 8.96
CA LEU A 38 11.10 1.41 9.07
C LEU A 38 11.10 1.91 10.51
N GLU A 39 10.52 1.15 11.45
CA GLU A 39 10.48 1.50 12.87
C GLU A 39 11.90 1.57 13.47
N GLU A 40 12.86 0.79 12.94
CA GLU A 40 14.28 0.86 13.31
C GLU A 40 14.88 2.27 13.10
N PHE A 41 14.30 3.06 12.21
CA PHE A 41 14.77 4.41 11.87
C PHE A 41 13.87 5.52 12.44
N LYS A 42 12.86 5.20 13.25
CA LYS A 42 11.88 6.18 13.75
C LYS A 42 12.50 7.35 14.50
N ASP A 43 13.51 7.08 15.32
CA ASP A 43 14.19 8.08 16.14
C ASP A 43 15.41 8.70 15.47
N ILE A 44 15.67 8.39 14.19
CA ILE A 44 16.81 8.95 13.47
C ILE A 44 16.76 10.48 13.43
N SER A 45 17.93 11.10 13.59
CA SER A 45 18.07 12.54 13.38
C SER A 45 18.13 12.87 11.89
N ILE A 46 17.82 14.12 11.53
CA ILE A 46 17.92 14.59 10.15
C ILE A 46 19.37 14.49 9.65
N ASP A 47 20.34 14.79 10.51
CA ASP A 47 21.77 14.76 10.16
C ASP A 47 22.27 13.33 9.95
N ASP A 48 21.86 12.37 10.80
CA ASP A 48 22.26 10.97 10.63
C ASP A 48 21.67 10.39 9.34
N TYR A 49 20.39 10.67 9.05
CA TYR A 49 19.76 10.27 7.79
C TYR A 49 20.46 10.91 6.59
N ARG A 50 20.75 12.22 6.64
CA ARG A 50 21.38 12.98 5.55
C ARG A 50 22.79 12.49 5.23
N ASN A 51 23.54 12.05 6.24
CA ASN A 51 24.95 11.68 6.09
C ASN A 51 25.19 10.20 5.79
N ASP A 52 24.14 9.35 5.76
CA ASP A 52 24.26 7.92 5.43
C ASP A 52 23.39 7.53 4.21
N TRP A 53 24.04 7.40 3.06
CA TRP A 53 23.37 6.99 1.81
C TRP A 53 22.76 5.59 1.87
N LYS A 54 23.25 4.69 2.74
CA LYS A 54 22.69 3.35 2.89
C LYS A 54 21.35 3.43 3.59
N ILE A 55 21.29 4.19 4.69
CA ILE A 55 20.04 4.44 5.42
C ILE A 55 19.02 5.09 4.48
N GLN A 56 19.42 6.10 3.71
CA GLN A 56 18.55 6.73 2.71
C GLN A 56 17.93 5.70 1.77
N ARG A 57 18.76 4.85 1.15
CA ARG A 57 18.29 3.83 0.21
C ARG A 57 17.39 2.78 0.86
N ILE A 58 17.69 2.36 2.10
CA ILE A 58 16.85 1.40 2.83
C ILE A 58 15.48 2.03 3.08
N VAL A 59 15.45 3.20 3.71
CA VAL A 59 14.21 3.90 4.06
C VAL A 59 13.37 4.22 2.82
N GLU A 60 13.98 4.81 1.79
CA GLU A 60 13.30 5.18 0.54
C GLU A 60 12.70 3.95 -0.15
N ARG A 61 13.46 2.86 -0.23
CA ARG A 61 13.01 1.63 -0.88
C ARG A 61 11.89 0.96 -0.08
N THR A 62 12.04 0.84 1.23
CA THR A 62 11.01 0.21 2.07
C THR A 62 9.73 1.03 2.07
N LEU A 63 9.82 2.36 2.13
CA LEU A 63 8.65 3.24 2.00
C LEU A 63 7.99 3.11 0.61
N GLN A 64 8.78 3.05 -0.47
CA GLN A 64 8.25 2.80 -1.80
C GLN A 64 7.48 1.47 -1.86
N ILE A 65 8.03 0.39 -1.29
CA ILE A 65 7.39 -0.93 -1.26
C ILE A 65 6.05 -0.88 -0.52
N LEU A 66 5.99 -0.25 0.65
CA LEU A 66 4.74 -0.07 1.40
C LEU A 66 3.66 0.61 0.56
N ILE A 67 4.02 1.68 -0.15
CA ILE A 67 3.09 2.43 -1.00
C ILE A 67 2.62 1.55 -2.17
N GLU A 68 3.52 0.78 -2.79
CA GLU A 68 3.19 -0.15 -3.87
C GLU A 68 2.23 -1.25 -3.40
N ILE A 69 2.43 -1.82 -2.21
CA ILE A 69 1.52 -2.82 -1.63
C ILE A 69 0.11 -2.22 -1.46
N CYS A 70 -0.01 -1.01 -0.91
CA CYS A 70 -1.30 -0.34 -0.76
C CYS A 70 -1.99 -0.09 -2.11
N ILE A 71 -1.24 0.34 -3.12
CA ILE A 71 -1.74 0.56 -4.49
C ILE A 71 -2.22 -0.76 -5.10
N ASP A 72 -1.45 -1.84 -4.96
CA ASP A 72 -1.82 -3.16 -5.48
C ASP A 72 -3.11 -3.68 -4.86
N VAL A 73 -3.24 -3.57 -3.53
CA VAL A 73 -4.47 -3.94 -2.81
C VAL A 73 -5.64 -3.11 -3.31
N ALA A 74 -5.47 -1.78 -3.43
CA ALA A 74 -6.51 -0.90 -3.96
C ALA A 74 -6.92 -1.29 -5.38
N ASN A 75 -5.97 -1.55 -6.28
CA ASN A 75 -6.23 -1.96 -7.66
C ASN A 75 -6.97 -3.29 -7.75
N HIS A 76 -6.59 -4.26 -6.90
CA HIS A 76 -7.28 -5.55 -6.85
C HIS A 76 -8.74 -5.37 -6.47
N ILE A 77 -9.01 -4.62 -5.39
CA ILE A 77 -10.38 -4.28 -4.97
C ILE A 77 -11.15 -3.57 -6.09
N ILE A 78 -10.56 -2.53 -6.70
CA ILE A 78 -11.20 -1.76 -7.78
C ILE A 78 -11.57 -2.68 -8.95
N SER A 79 -10.68 -3.59 -9.33
CA SER A 79 -10.89 -4.55 -10.41
C SER A 79 -12.03 -5.51 -10.11
N ASP A 80 -12.03 -6.12 -8.92
CA ASP A 80 -13.03 -7.11 -8.52
C ASP A 80 -14.42 -6.49 -8.40
N GLU A 81 -14.50 -5.26 -7.91
CA GLU A 81 -15.75 -4.51 -7.78
C GLU A 81 -16.24 -3.89 -9.10
N LYS A 82 -15.49 -4.04 -10.19
CA LYS A 82 -15.78 -3.43 -11.50
C LYS A 82 -16.00 -1.91 -11.38
N TRP A 83 -15.26 -1.25 -10.49
CA TRP A 83 -15.28 0.20 -10.37
C TRP A 83 -14.57 0.88 -11.54
N ARG A 84 -14.64 2.22 -11.58
CA ARG A 84 -13.96 3.00 -12.63
C ARG A 84 -12.45 2.77 -12.59
N VAL A 85 -11.82 2.80 -13.76
CA VAL A 85 -10.36 2.59 -13.88
C VAL A 85 -9.61 3.83 -13.36
N PRO A 86 -8.59 3.66 -12.51
CA PRO A 86 -7.71 4.75 -12.10
C PRO A 86 -6.81 5.20 -13.25
N SER A 87 -6.70 6.50 -13.47
CA SER A 87 -5.74 7.14 -14.39
C SER A 87 -4.36 7.40 -13.76
N SER A 88 -4.23 7.22 -12.44
CA SER A 88 -2.97 7.37 -11.71
C SER A 88 -2.97 6.58 -10.41
N TYR A 89 -1.80 6.41 -9.80
CA TYR A 89 -1.69 5.79 -8.47
C TYR A 89 -2.44 6.55 -7.37
N SER A 90 -2.44 7.87 -7.39
CA SER A 90 -3.23 8.66 -6.43
C SER A 90 -4.73 8.43 -6.60
N GLU A 91 -5.18 8.14 -7.83
CA GLU A 91 -6.58 7.93 -8.12
C GLU A 91 -7.11 6.59 -7.59
N THR A 92 -6.25 5.60 -7.35
CA THR A 92 -6.68 4.34 -6.71
C THR A 92 -7.28 4.61 -5.33
N PHE A 93 -6.61 5.42 -4.51
CA PHE A 93 -7.11 5.81 -3.20
C PHE A 93 -8.36 6.69 -3.28
N LYS A 94 -8.47 7.54 -4.30
CA LYS A 94 -9.68 8.33 -4.54
C LYS A 94 -10.89 7.44 -4.79
N ILE A 95 -10.74 6.38 -5.59
CA ILE A 95 -11.83 5.43 -5.87
C ILE A 95 -12.23 4.67 -4.61
N LEU A 96 -11.27 4.27 -3.77
CA LEU A 96 -11.57 3.66 -2.47
C LEU A 96 -12.39 4.59 -1.56
N TYR A 97 -12.05 5.87 -1.52
CA TYR A 97 -12.79 6.89 -0.77
C TYR A 97 -14.21 7.10 -1.32
N GLU A 98 -14.35 7.26 -2.64
CA GLU A 98 -15.65 7.40 -3.31
C GLU A 98 -16.60 6.25 -2.98
N ASN A 99 -16.06 5.04 -2.79
CA ASN A 99 -16.78 3.83 -2.41
C ASN A 99 -16.78 3.54 -0.89
N ARG A 100 -16.38 4.51 -0.06
CA ARG A 100 -16.40 4.44 1.42
C ARG A 100 -15.58 3.29 2.01
N VAL A 101 -14.54 2.83 1.32
CA VAL A 101 -13.59 1.84 1.83
C VAL A 101 -12.64 2.47 2.83
N ILE A 102 -12.26 3.73 2.59
CA ILE A 102 -11.41 4.54 3.46
C ILE A 102 -12.08 5.90 3.74
N ASP A 103 -11.73 6.53 4.85
CA ASP A 103 -12.21 7.87 5.20
C ASP A 103 -11.47 8.99 4.42
N ASP A 104 -11.98 10.23 4.52
CA ASP A 104 -11.42 11.40 3.80
C ASP A 104 -10.01 11.77 4.28
N GLU A 105 -9.72 11.59 5.57
CA GLU A 105 -8.42 11.93 6.13
C GLU A 105 -7.35 10.97 5.62
N LEU A 106 -7.62 9.67 5.71
CA LEU A 106 -6.75 8.61 5.22
C LEU A 106 -6.56 8.72 3.71
N PHE A 107 -7.62 9.02 2.95
CA PHE A 107 -7.50 9.29 1.53
C PHE A 107 -6.51 10.41 1.23
N LYS A 108 -6.64 11.58 1.89
CA LYS A 108 -5.74 12.72 1.66
C LYS A 108 -4.30 12.39 1.99
N ASN A 109 -4.05 11.59 3.02
CA ASN A 109 -2.70 11.18 3.39
C ASN A 109 -2.11 10.20 2.36
N LEU A 110 -2.85 9.16 1.99
CA LEU A 110 -2.41 8.19 0.97
C LEU A 110 -2.24 8.82 -0.41
N GLU A 111 -3.06 9.82 -0.75
CA GLU A 111 -2.91 10.57 -2.01
C GLU A 111 -1.57 11.32 -2.07
N LYS A 112 -1.18 11.97 -0.97
CA LYS A 112 0.13 12.62 -0.83
C LYS A 112 1.26 11.60 -0.88
N MET A 113 1.09 10.46 -0.22
CA MET A 113 2.09 9.39 -0.19
C MET A 113 2.33 8.79 -1.59
N ALA A 114 1.27 8.59 -2.37
CA ALA A 114 1.36 8.16 -3.77
C ALA A 114 2.11 9.18 -4.64
N LYS A 115 1.87 10.48 -4.44
CA LYS A 115 2.62 11.55 -5.12
C LYS A 115 4.09 11.55 -4.71
N PHE A 116 4.37 11.34 -3.42
CA PHE A 116 5.73 11.25 -2.89
C PHE A 116 6.50 10.06 -3.48
N ARG A 117 5.86 8.88 -3.65
CA ARG A 117 6.46 7.73 -4.33
C ARG A 117 6.96 8.05 -5.74
N ASN A 118 6.26 8.92 -6.49
CA ASN A 118 6.74 9.36 -7.80
C ASN A 118 8.03 10.19 -7.70
N ILE A 119 8.17 10.99 -6.64
CA ILE A 119 9.39 11.76 -6.37
C ILE A 119 10.54 10.79 -6.03
N ILE A 120 10.31 9.79 -5.18
CA ILE A 120 11.31 8.76 -4.85
C ILE A 120 11.87 8.09 -6.11
N VAL A 121 10.99 7.71 -7.05
CA VAL A 121 11.38 6.93 -8.23
C VAL A 121 11.97 7.79 -9.35
N HIS A 122 11.48 9.01 -9.57
CA HIS A 122 11.85 9.82 -10.74
C HIS A 122 12.71 11.05 -10.42
N ASN A 123 12.80 11.45 -9.16
CA ASN A 123 13.43 12.71 -8.75
C ASN A 123 14.23 12.57 -7.44
N TYR A 124 15.05 11.53 -7.33
CA TYR A 124 15.81 11.23 -6.10
C TYR A 124 16.68 12.39 -5.61
N ASP A 125 17.25 13.21 -6.52
CA ASP A 125 18.03 14.42 -6.17
C ASP A 125 17.22 15.51 -5.44
N LYS A 126 15.88 15.37 -5.36
CA LYS A 126 14.97 16.36 -4.76
C LYS A 126 14.35 15.90 -3.44
N ILE A 127 14.71 14.74 -2.91
CA ILE A 127 14.16 14.25 -1.65
C ILE A 127 14.80 15.03 -0.50
N SER A 128 13.97 15.76 0.25
CA SER A 128 14.42 16.46 1.45
C SER A 128 14.54 15.48 2.63
N PRO A 129 15.71 15.42 3.32
CA PRO A 129 15.88 14.66 4.56
C PRO A 129 14.81 14.95 5.61
N GLU A 130 14.40 16.22 5.72
CA GLU A 130 13.39 16.69 6.67
C GLU A 130 12.02 16.06 6.36
N VAL A 131 11.65 15.98 5.09
CA VAL A 131 10.41 15.33 4.65
C VAL A 131 10.44 13.85 4.97
N MET A 132 11.53 13.15 4.68
CA MET A 132 11.64 11.71 4.95
C MET A 132 11.56 11.40 6.45
N VAL A 133 12.31 12.12 7.27
CA VAL A 133 12.28 11.94 8.72
C VAL A 133 10.91 12.30 9.30
N ASN A 134 10.19 13.26 8.74
CA ASN A 134 8.81 13.54 9.15
C ASN A 134 7.88 12.37 8.83
N ILE A 135 7.99 11.77 7.64
CA ILE A 135 7.21 10.59 7.25
C ILE A 135 7.46 9.43 8.23
N LEU A 136 8.74 9.12 8.50
CA LEU A 136 9.13 8.07 9.45
C LEU A 136 8.52 8.28 10.84
N LYS A 137 8.41 9.52 11.30
CA LYS A 137 7.93 9.84 12.65
C LYS A 137 6.42 9.91 12.79
N LYS A 138 5.71 10.30 11.73
CA LYS A 138 4.30 10.70 11.84
C LYS A 138 3.35 9.96 10.92
N ASP A 139 3.82 9.57 9.75
CA ASP A 139 2.91 9.19 8.66
C ASP A 139 2.89 7.66 8.45
N LEU A 140 3.79 6.90 9.09
CA LEU A 140 3.78 5.42 9.02
C LEU A 140 2.48 4.78 9.54
N ILE A 141 1.78 5.47 10.45
CA ILE A 141 0.49 5.02 10.99
C ILE A 141 -0.59 4.89 9.91
N ASP A 142 -0.49 5.63 8.80
CA ASP A 142 -1.48 5.60 7.74
C ASP A 142 -1.49 4.25 7.00
N PHE A 143 -0.37 3.53 6.95
CA PHE A 143 -0.32 2.17 6.39
C PHE A 143 -1.10 1.16 7.26
N LEU A 144 -1.04 1.31 8.59
CA LEU A 144 -1.85 0.50 9.51
C LEU A 144 -3.34 0.87 9.39
N ARG A 145 -3.66 2.16 9.34
CA ARG A 145 -5.05 2.62 9.10
C ARG A 145 -5.61 2.09 7.79
N PHE A 146 -4.80 2.06 6.73
CA PHE A 146 -5.17 1.47 5.45
C PHE A 146 -5.50 -0.01 5.61
N LYS A 147 -4.58 -0.79 6.20
CA LYS A 147 -4.79 -2.21 6.48
C LYS A 147 -6.10 -2.47 7.23
N ASP A 148 -6.34 -1.75 8.33
CA ASP A 148 -7.54 -1.91 9.16
C ASP A 148 -8.82 -1.56 8.41
N SER A 149 -8.78 -0.51 7.58
CA SER A 149 -9.89 -0.11 6.73
C SER A 149 -10.24 -1.20 5.71
N ILE A 150 -9.23 -1.78 5.04
CA ILE A 150 -9.45 -2.88 4.09
C ILE A 150 -10.00 -4.13 4.80
N ILE A 151 -9.45 -4.51 5.95
CA ILE A 151 -9.95 -5.66 6.73
C ILE A 151 -11.40 -5.46 7.15
N THR A 152 -11.74 -4.26 7.62
CA THR A 152 -13.10 -3.89 8.02
C THR A 152 -14.05 -3.97 6.83
N TRP A 153 -13.65 -3.44 5.68
CA TRP A 153 -14.43 -3.50 4.46
C TRP A 153 -14.66 -4.96 3.99
N ILE A 154 -13.63 -5.81 4.00
CA ILE A 154 -13.75 -7.24 3.63
C ILE A 154 -14.71 -8.01 4.54
N ARG A 155 -14.77 -7.64 5.84
CA ARG A 155 -15.64 -8.28 6.84
C ARG A 155 -17.11 -7.86 6.71
N ASN A 156 -17.35 -6.62 6.31
CA ASN A 156 -18.70 -6.06 6.22
C ASN A 156 -19.37 -6.31 4.86
N LYS A 157 -18.75 -7.12 4.02
CA LYS A 157 -19.20 -7.50 2.67
C LYS A 157 -19.58 -8.98 2.62
#